data_AF-A0A0Q9J4N4-F1
#
_entry.id   AF-A0A0Q9J4N4-F1
#
_cell.length_a   1.000
_cell.length_b   1.000
_cell.length_c   1.000
_cell.angle_alpha   90.00
_cell.angle_beta   90.00
_cell.angle_gamma   90.00
#
_symmetry.space_group_name_H-M   'P 1'
#
loop_
_entity.id
_entity.type
_entity.pdbx_description
1 polymer ?
#
loop_
_entity_poly.entity_id
_entity_poly.type
_entity_poly.pdbx_seq_one_letter_code
_entity_poly.pdbx_strand_id
1 'polypeptide(L)'
;MAAPATTTGTTAHGGAAPAHGGSFPPFQGDTFASQLLWLAITFGALYWLSAKVIVPRLGNILEDRANKIGNDLDEAAAMKTKAEEAGQAYEKSLAEARAKSQAIAQETREKVNADSAARRKTVEADLAAKLADAEAKIVATKTEAMSHVDAIAADAAGAIVGHLTGTAPAPAEAAKAVKTALGG
;
A
#
# COMPACT_ATOMS: atom_id res chain seq x y z
N MET A 1 -33.37 78.47 68.04
CA MET A 1 -33.41 79.47 66.95
C MET A 1 -34.39 78.96 65.89
N ALA A 2 -35.25 79.85 65.40
CA ALA A 2 -36.50 79.55 64.72
C ALA A 2 -36.40 79.47 63.18
N ALA A 3 -37.20 78.54 62.61
CA ALA A 3 -38.01 78.54 61.36
C ALA A 3 -37.41 78.98 59.98
N PRO A 4 -38.07 78.73 58.82
CA PRO A 4 -39.29 77.95 58.52
C PRO A 4 -39.18 77.00 57.29
N ALA A 5 -40.25 76.20 57.09
CA ALA A 5 -40.54 75.40 55.91
C ALA A 5 -41.21 76.21 54.78
N THR A 6 -41.00 75.81 53.52
CA THR A 6 -41.76 76.31 52.36
C THR A 6 -42.22 75.15 51.49
N THR A 7 -43.54 75.01 51.39
CA THR A 7 -44.30 74.19 50.43
C THR A 7 -44.54 74.99 49.15
N THR A 8 -44.40 74.38 47.98
CA THR A 8 -44.85 74.95 46.70
C THR A 8 -45.75 73.95 45.97
N GLY A 9 -47.01 74.34 45.76
CA GLY A 9 -48.10 73.49 45.31
C GLY A 9 -48.19 73.28 43.79
N THR A 10 -48.87 72.20 43.42
CA THR A 10 -49.29 71.86 42.07
C THR A 10 -50.56 72.65 41.70
N THR A 11 -50.45 73.52 40.70
CA THR A 11 -51.58 74.25 40.11
C THR A 11 -52.40 73.31 39.23
N ALA A 12 -53.59 72.94 39.69
CA ALA A 12 -54.61 72.30 38.88
C ALA A 12 -55.35 73.37 38.06
N HIS A 13 -55.30 73.29 36.73
CA HIS A 13 -56.16 74.09 35.86
C HIS A 13 -57.59 73.53 35.88
N GLY A 14 -58.38 73.97 36.86
CA GLY A 14 -59.85 73.85 36.86
C GLY A 14 -60.47 75.02 36.12
N GLY A 15 -60.80 74.83 34.83
CA GLY A 15 -61.68 75.70 34.06
C GLY A 15 -63.03 75.00 33.85
N ALA A 16 -64.11 75.59 34.37
CA ALA A 16 -65.47 75.08 34.26
C ALA A 16 -65.95 75.07 32.80
N ALA A 17 -66.29 73.88 32.29
CA ALA A 17 -67.04 73.66 31.05
C ALA A 17 -68.46 73.17 31.40
N PRO A 18 -69.49 73.51 30.61
CA PRO A 18 -70.89 73.34 30.98
C PRO A 18 -71.30 71.87 31.06
N ALA A 19 -72.14 71.54 32.04
CA ALA A 19 -72.72 70.22 32.24
C ALA A 19 -73.41 69.71 30.95
N HIS A 20 -72.78 68.73 30.31
CA HIS A 20 -73.43 67.84 29.34
C HIS A 20 -73.59 66.49 30.03
N GLY A 21 -74.83 66.08 30.30
CA GLY A 21 -75.13 64.70 30.68
C GLY A 21 -74.80 63.79 29.50
N GLY A 22 -73.73 63.00 29.63
CA GLY A 22 -73.27 62.11 28.57
C GLY A 22 -72.24 61.12 29.10
N SER A 23 -72.42 59.85 28.73
CA SER A 23 -71.66 58.66 29.13
C SER A 23 -70.13 58.84 29.23
N PHE A 24 -69.51 58.06 30.13
CA PHE A 24 -68.06 57.94 30.34
C PHE A 24 -67.33 57.89 28.97
N PRO A 25 -66.45 58.87 28.65
CA PRO A 25 -65.94 59.07 27.28
C PRO A 25 -65.34 57.81 26.60
N PRO A 26 -64.64 56.90 27.31
CA PRO A 26 -64.14 55.63 26.74
C PRO A 26 -65.20 54.62 26.28
N PHE A 27 -66.46 54.74 26.70
CA PHE A 27 -67.52 53.76 26.40
C PHE A 27 -68.69 54.37 25.61
N GLN A 28 -68.42 55.42 24.84
CA GLN A 28 -69.42 55.95 23.89
C GLN A 28 -69.46 55.11 22.61
N GLY A 29 -70.55 54.35 22.45
CA GLY A 29 -70.83 53.42 21.33
C GLY A 29 -70.63 54.02 19.93
N ASP A 30 -70.87 55.31 19.79
CA ASP A 30 -70.87 56.03 18.51
C ASP A 30 -69.49 56.06 17.83
N THR A 31 -68.40 55.93 18.58
CA THR A 31 -67.02 55.92 18.04
C THR A 31 -66.49 54.51 17.72
N PHE A 32 -67.13 53.46 18.26
CA PHE A 32 -66.67 52.08 18.07
C PHE A 32 -66.75 51.64 16.61
N ALA A 33 -67.77 52.08 15.86
CA ALA A 33 -67.91 51.74 14.45
C ALA A 33 -66.72 52.25 13.61
N SER A 34 -66.29 53.50 13.85
CA SER A 34 -65.13 54.10 13.17
C SER A 34 -63.82 53.41 13.57
N GLN A 35 -63.67 53.06 14.86
CA GLN A 35 -62.49 52.34 15.34
C GLN A 35 -62.39 50.93 14.74
N LEU A 36 -63.52 50.21 14.65
CA LEU A 36 -63.58 48.89 14.03
C LEU A 36 -63.34 48.95 12.51
N LEU A 37 -63.84 49.98 11.83
CA LEU A 37 -63.57 50.21 10.41
C LEU A 37 -62.07 50.42 10.15
N TRP A 38 -61.43 51.33 10.90
CA TRP A 38 -59.99 51.57 10.77
C TRP A 38 -59.15 50.37 11.20
N LEU A 39 -59.57 49.64 12.24
CA LEU A 39 -58.95 48.38 12.64
C LEU A 39 -59.00 47.38 11.48
N ALA A 40 -60.16 47.19 10.85
CA ALA A 40 -60.31 46.26 9.73
C ALA A 40 -59.45 46.66 8.53
N ILE A 41 -59.38 47.96 8.21
CA ILE A 41 -58.55 48.48 7.11
C ILE A 41 -57.07 48.26 7.39
N THR A 42 -56.58 48.68 8.56
CA THR A 42 -55.17 48.57 8.93
C THR A 42 -54.73 47.13 9.13
N PHE A 43 -55.55 46.31 9.80
CA PHE A 43 -55.30 44.88 9.96
C PHE A 43 -55.34 44.15 8.61
N GLY A 44 -56.29 44.47 7.74
CA GLY A 44 -56.37 43.91 6.40
C GLY A 44 -55.14 44.26 5.55
N ALA A 45 -54.69 45.52 5.59
CA ALA A 45 -53.47 45.96 4.91
C ALA A 45 -52.22 45.26 5.47
N LEU A 46 -52.09 45.15 6.80
CA LEU A 46 -50.98 44.44 7.44
C LEU A 46 -51.00 42.93 7.14
N TYR A 47 -52.18 42.32 7.12
CA TYR A 47 -52.37 40.91 6.77
C TYR A 47 -51.96 40.67 5.32
N TRP A 48 -52.41 41.50 4.39
CA TRP A 48 -52.05 41.40 2.98
C TRP A 48 -50.53 41.55 2.77
N LEU A 49 -49.90 42.53 3.43
CA LEU A 49 -48.45 42.71 3.42
C LEU A 49 -47.72 41.48 3.99
N SER A 50 -48.20 40.94 5.11
CA SER A 50 -47.60 39.77 5.75
C SER A 50 -47.72 38.52 4.88
N ALA A 51 -48.91 38.29 4.31
CA ALA A 51 -49.19 37.17 3.43
C ALA A 51 -48.38 37.25 2.13
N LYS A 52 -48.21 38.45 1.55
CA LYS A 52 -47.55 38.60 0.25
C LYS A 52 -46.03 38.81 0.34
N VAL A 53 -45.50 39.28 1.47
CA VAL A 53 -44.07 39.63 1.61
C VAL A 53 -43.37 38.82 2.69
N ILE A 54 -43.93 38.73 3.90
CA ILE A 54 -43.24 38.11 5.05
C ILE A 54 -43.22 36.59 4.91
N VAL A 55 -44.39 35.98 4.69
CA VAL A 55 -44.52 34.51 4.54
C VAL A 55 -43.66 33.96 3.38
N PRO A 56 -43.70 34.50 2.14
CA PRO A 56 -42.87 33.97 1.06
C PRO A 56 -41.38 34.18 1.31
N ARG A 57 -40.96 35.27 1.97
CA ARG A 57 -39.54 35.46 2.33
C ARG A 57 -39.03 34.40 3.30
N LEU A 58 -39.83 34.03 4.29
CA LEU A 58 -39.48 32.95 5.22
C LEU A 58 -39.48 31.59 4.51
N GLY A 59 -40.46 31.35 3.64
CA GLY A 59 -40.51 30.14 2.81
C GLY A 59 -39.25 29.97 1.97
N ASN A 60 -38.80 31.03 1.27
CA ASN A 60 -37.58 30.99 0.47
C ASN A 60 -36.34 30.66 1.32
N ILE A 61 -36.20 31.23 2.51
CA ILE A 61 -35.04 30.94 3.39
C ILE A 61 -35.04 29.48 3.86
N LEU A 62 -36.21 28.95 4.20
CA LEU A 62 -36.34 27.54 4.59
C LEU A 62 -35.99 26.61 3.42
N GLU A 63 -36.51 26.92 2.23
CA GLU A 63 -36.25 26.18 1.00
C GLU A 63 -34.77 26.22 0.62
N ASP A 64 -34.14 27.41 0.66
CA ASP A 64 -32.71 27.56 0.38
C ASP A 64 -31.86 26.72 1.34
N ARG A 65 -32.21 26.69 2.63
CA ARG A 65 -31.53 25.85 3.62
C ARG A 65 -31.77 24.36 3.38
N ALA A 66 -33.00 23.96 3.10
CA ALA A 66 -33.32 22.57 2.81
C ALA A 66 -32.56 22.07 1.58
N ASN A 67 -32.53 22.86 0.52
CA ASN A 67 -31.77 22.57 -0.70
C ASN A 67 -30.27 22.55 -0.44
N LYS A 68 -29.74 23.50 0.34
CA LYS A 68 -28.32 23.50 0.69
C LYS A 68 -27.93 22.25 1.47
N ILE A 69 -28.71 21.87 2.48
CA ILE A 69 -28.48 20.66 3.28
C ILE A 69 -28.60 19.40 2.41
N GLY A 70 -29.61 19.33 1.54
CA GLY A 70 -29.78 18.22 0.61
C GLY A 70 -28.58 18.06 -0.31
N ASN A 71 -28.16 19.15 -0.96
CA ASN A 71 -27.00 19.15 -1.84
C ASN A 71 -25.71 18.77 -1.10
N ASP A 72 -25.48 19.31 0.10
CA ASP A 72 -24.29 19.00 0.90
C ASP A 72 -24.28 17.53 1.36
N LEU A 73 -25.45 16.95 1.68
CA LEU A 73 -25.60 15.53 2.02
C LEU A 73 -25.35 14.62 0.81
N ASP A 74 -25.90 14.98 -0.35
CA ASP A 74 -25.71 14.22 -1.59
C ASP A 74 -24.24 14.26 -2.03
N GLU A 75 -23.58 15.42 -1.93
CA GLU A 75 -22.16 15.57 -2.20
C GLU A 75 -21.32 14.73 -1.22
N ALA A 76 -21.65 14.76 0.08
CA ALA A 76 -20.98 13.94 1.08
C ALA A 76 -21.15 12.44 0.81
N ALA A 77 -22.35 11.99 0.43
CA ALA A 77 -22.62 10.60 0.08
C ALA A 77 -21.86 10.17 -1.19
N ALA A 78 -21.80 11.03 -2.20
CA ALA A 78 -21.01 10.79 -3.41
C ALA A 78 -19.52 10.71 -3.10
N MET A 79 -18.99 11.60 -2.25
CA MET A 79 -17.59 11.59 -1.83
C MET A 79 -17.24 10.36 -0.99
N LYS A 80 -18.15 9.93 -0.09
CA LYS A 80 -18.01 8.68 0.66
C LYS A 80 -17.93 7.47 -0.28
N THR A 81 -18.83 7.38 -1.25
CA THR A 81 -18.86 6.29 -2.23
C THR A 81 -17.57 6.25 -3.04
N LYS A 82 -17.10 7.39 -3.55
CA LYS A 82 -15.82 7.49 -4.28
C LYS A 82 -14.62 7.07 -3.41
N ALA A 83 -14.61 7.44 -2.13
CA ALA A 83 -13.56 7.05 -1.21
C ALA A 83 -13.56 5.53 -0.92
N GLU A 84 -14.75 4.94 -0.76
CA GLU A 84 -14.91 3.49 -0.60
C GLU A 84 -14.47 2.73 -1.86
N GLU A 85 -14.88 3.19 -3.04
CA GLU A 85 -14.45 2.62 -4.33
C GLU A 85 -12.92 2.71 -4.51
N ALA A 86 -12.34 3.88 -4.22
CA ALA A 86 -10.90 4.07 -4.28
C ALA A 86 -10.16 3.18 -3.26
N GLY A 87 -10.71 3.03 -2.06
CA GLY A 87 -10.19 2.14 -1.03
C GLY A 87 -10.19 0.67 -1.48
N GLN A 88 -11.32 0.19 -2.01
CA GLN A 88 -11.44 -1.17 -2.54
C GLN A 88 -10.49 -1.41 -3.72
N ALA A 89 -10.37 -0.45 -4.65
CA ALA A 89 -9.45 -0.54 -5.78
C ALA A 89 -7.98 -0.59 -5.30
N TYR A 90 -7.62 0.20 -4.29
CA TYR A 90 -6.30 0.19 -3.68
C TYR A 90 -5.99 -1.15 -3.01
N GLU A 91 -6.91 -1.66 -2.18
CA GLU A 91 -6.75 -2.95 -1.50
C GLU A 91 -6.64 -4.10 -2.51
N LYS A 92 -7.46 -4.10 -3.56
CA LYS A 92 -7.39 -5.07 -4.65
C LYS A 92 -6.05 -5.02 -5.37
N SER A 93 -5.60 -3.83 -5.77
CA SER A 93 -4.30 -3.63 -6.43
C SER A 93 -3.14 -4.12 -5.55
N LEU A 94 -3.21 -3.85 -4.25
CA LEU A 94 -2.20 -4.29 -3.29
C LEU A 94 -2.20 -5.81 -3.12
N ALA A 95 -3.37 -6.45 -3.08
CA ALA A 95 -3.49 -7.90 -3.01
C ALA A 95 -2.96 -8.56 -4.30
N GLU A 96 -3.33 -8.04 -5.48
CA GLU A 96 -2.85 -8.51 -6.78
C GLU A 96 -1.32 -8.35 -6.91
N ALA A 97 -0.78 -7.20 -6.49
CA ALA A 97 0.66 -6.97 -6.48
C ALA A 97 1.40 -7.98 -5.60
N ARG A 98 0.92 -8.23 -4.37
CA ARG A 98 1.50 -9.23 -3.47
C ARG A 98 1.43 -10.64 -4.05
N ALA A 99 0.28 -11.02 -4.61
CA ALA A 99 0.12 -12.33 -5.25
C ALA A 99 1.08 -12.49 -6.44
N LYS A 100 1.20 -11.46 -7.28
CA LYS A 100 2.14 -11.46 -8.41
C LYS A 100 3.59 -11.53 -7.96
N SER A 101 3.98 -10.80 -6.91
CA SER A 101 5.33 -10.89 -6.34
C SER A 101 5.64 -12.29 -5.82
N GLN A 102 4.70 -12.93 -5.11
CA GLN A 102 4.86 -14.31 -4.63
C GLN A 102 4.98 -15.29 -5.79
N ALA A 103 4.14 -15.16 -6.82
CA ALA A 103 4.20 -15.99 -8.02
C ALA A 103 5.55 -15.86 -8.73
N ILE A 104 6.02 -14.62 -8.97
CA ILE A 104 7.34 -14.36 -9.58
C ILE A 104 8.46 -14.97 -8.72
N ALA A 105 8.40 -14.83 -7.39
CA ALA A 105 9.41 -15.39 -6.50
C ALA A 105 9.44 -16.92 -6.55
N GLN A 106 8.27 -17.58 -6.61
CA GLN A 106 8.17 -19.03 -6.75
C GLN A 106 8.70 -19.50 -8.11
N GLU A 107 8.22 -18.90 -9.20
CA GLU A 107 8.66 -19.21 -10.56
C GLU A 107 10.18 -19.02 -10.73
N THR A 108 10.73 -17.94 -10.16
CA THR A 108 12.18 -17.67 -10.20
C THR A 108 12.95 -18.73 -9.42
N ARG A 109 12.48 -19.13 -8.23
CA ARG A 109 13.12 -20.20 -7.44
C ARG A 109 13.09 -21.52 -8.20
N GLU A 110 11.97 -21.87 -8.81
CA GLU A 110 11.84 -23.10 -9.61
C GLU A 110 12.80 -23.10 -10.80
N LYS A 111 12.86 -22.00 -11.57
CA LYS A 111 13.81 -21.83 -12.68
C LYS A 111 15.26 -21.93 -12.21
N VAL A 112 15.64 -21.21 -11.16
CA VAL A 112 17.01 -21.23 -10.63
C VAL A 112 17.38 -22.64 -10.14
N ASN A 113 16.46 -23.35 -9.49
CA ASN A 113 16.69 -24.72 -9.05
C ASN A 113 16.87 -25.67 -10.24
N ALA A 114 16.03 -25.54 -11.27
CA ALA A 114 16.14 -26.33 -12.50
C ALA A 114 17.46 -26.07 -13.23
N ASP A 115 17.84 -24.79 -13.41
CA ASP A 115 19.10 -24.39 -14.03
C ASP A 115 20.31 -24.87 -13.22
N SER A 116 20.25 -24.77 -11.89
CA SER A 116 21.29 -25.27 -11.00
C SER A 116 21.45 -26.78 -11.10
N ALA A 117 20.34 -27.53 -11.14
CA ALA A 117 20.36 -28.98 -11.32
C ALA A 117 20.92 -29.38 -12.69
N ALA A 118 20.52 -28.69 -13.75
CA ALA A 118 21.05 -28.91 -15.09
C ALA A 118 22.56 -28.63 -15.15
N ARG A 119 23.00 -27.49 -14.62
CA ARG A 119 24.41 -27.12 -14.58
C ARG A 119 25.24 -28.11 -13.76
N ARG A 120 24.72 -28.53 -12.61
CA ARG A 120 25.35 -29.55 -11.76
C ARG A 120 25.53 -30.85 -12.52
N LYS A 121 24.50 -31.33 -13.22
CA LYS A 121 24.57 -32.54 -14.04
C LYS A 121 25.62 -32.43 -15.15
N THR A 122 25.71 -31.28 -15.82
CA THR A 122 26.76 -31.03 -16.84
C THR A 122 28.15 -31.08 -16.22
N VAL A 123 28.36 -30.39 -15.09
CA VAL A 123 29.66 -30.37 -14.41
C VAL A 123 30.06 -31.76 -13.89
N GLU A 124 29.10 -32.51 -13.35
CA GLU A 124 29.32 -33.90 -12.91
C GLU A 124 29.70 -34.81 -14.09
N ALA A 125 29.06 -34.65 -15.26
CA ALA A 125 29.41 -35.39 -16.47
C ALA A 125 30.81 -35.02 -16.99
N ASP A 126 31.14 -33.72 -17.05
CA ASP A 126 32.46 -33.24 -17.45
C ASP A 126 33.56 -33.73 -16.51
N LEU A 127 33.28 -33.76 -15.20
CA LEU A 127 34.21 -34.27 -14.20
C LEU A 127 34.42 -35.77 -14.34
N ALA A 128 33.35 -36.54 -14.55
CA ALA A 128 33.44 -37.98 -14.77
C ALA A 128 34.27 -38.30 -16.02
N ALA A 129 34.08 -37.56 -17.11
CA ALA A 129 34.89 -37.70 -18.33
C ALA A 129 36.38 -37.40 -18.07
N LYS A 130 36.68 -36.30 -17.38
CA LYS A 130 38.07 -35.94 -17.02
C LYS A 130 38.73 -36.98 -16.11
N LEU A 131 37.98 -37.56 -15.17
CA LEU A 131 38.48 -38.63 -14.30
C LEU A 131 38.79 -39.89 -15.12
N ALA A 132 37.89 -40.31 -16.01
CA ALA A 132 38.14 -41.45 -16.89
C ALA A 132 39.36 -41.24 -17.80
N ASP A 133 39.53 -40.04 -18.36
CA ASP A 133 40.70 -39.68 -19.18
C ASP A 133 42.00 -39.70 -18.36
N ALA A 134 41.94 -39.20 -17.12
CA ALA A 134 43.09 -39.20 -16.21
C ALA A 134 43.47 -40.63 -15.80
N GLU A 135 42.49 -41.48 -15.47
CA GLU A 135 42.70 -42.89 -15.16
C GLU A 135 43.31 -43.63 -16.34
N ALA A 136 42.81 -43.41 -17.56
CA ALA A 136 43.38 -44.00 -18.78
C ALA A 136 44.85 -43.58 -18.99
N LYS A 137 45.18 -42.30 -18.78
CA LYS A 137 46.57 -41.81 -18.83
C LYS A 137 47.45 -42.45 -17.77
N ILE A 138 46.98 -42.56 -16.52
CA ILE A 138 47.73 -43.20 -15.44
C ILE A 138 48.01 -44.67 -15.79
N VAL A 139 47.02 -45.40 -16.30
CA VAL A 139 47.19 -46.80 -16.72
C VAL A 139 48.18 -46.92 -17.88
N ALA A 140 48.09 -46.02 -18.87
CA ALA A 140 49.02 -46.00 -20.01
C ALA A 140 50.46 -45.73 -19.56
N THR A 141 50.69 -44.66 -18.78
CA THR A 141 52.02 -44.32 -18.25
C THR A 141 52.56 -45.42 -17.33
N LYS A 142 51.71 -46.05 -16.52
CA LYS A 142 52.11 -47.21 -15.70
C LYS A 142 52.56 -48.38 -16.58
N THR A 143 51.80 -48.69 -17.63
CA THR A 143 52.13 -49.78 -18.55
C THR A 143 53.43 -49.51 -19.29
N GLU A 144 53.61 -48.29 -19.79
CA GLU A 144 54.84 -47.83 -20.44
C GLU A 144 56.04 -47.92 -19.48
N ALA A 145 55.92 -47.37 -18.27
CA ALA A 145 56.97 -47.44 -17.26
C ALA A 145 57.34 -48.90 -16.92
N MET A 146 56.35 -49.78 -16.75
CA MET A 146 56.59 -51.21 -16.51
C MET A 146 57.27 -51.91 -17.70
N SER A 147 57.00 -51.50 -18.94
CA SER A 147 57.67 -52.05 -20.13
C SER A 147 59.17 -51.71 -20.19
N HIS A 148 59.56 -50.57 -19.62
CA HIS A 148 60.96 -50.17 -19.54
C HIS A 148 61.74 -50.88 -18.42
N VAL A 149 61.07 -51.41 -17.39
CA VAL A 149 61.72 -52.08 -16.25
C VAL A 149 62.53 -53.30 -16.70
N ASP A 150 61.99 -54.13 -17.60
CA ASP A 150 62.68 -55.32 -18.11
C ASP A 150 64.00 -54.97 -18.81
N ALA A 151 63.98 -53.90 -19.61
CA ALA A 151 65.16 -53.42 -20.32
C ALA A 151 66.21 -52.84 -19.36
N ILE A 152 65.78 -52.02 -18.39
CA ILE A 152 66.67 -51.45 -17.37
C ILE A 152 67.27 -52.55 -16.50
N ALA A 153 66.49 -53.56 -16.12
CA ALA A 153 66.96 -54.69 -15.34
C ALA A 153 67.96 -55.56 -16.12
N ALA A 154 67.72 -55.80 -17.41
CA ALA A 154 68.66 -56.50 -18.29
C ALA A 154 69.97 -55.73 -18.47
N ASP A 155 69.90 -54.41 -18.67
CA ASP A 155 71.07 -53.54 -18.83
C ASP A 155 71.90 -53.48 -17.53
N ALA A 156 71.23 -53.27 -16.39
CA ALA A 156 71.89 -53.28 -15.08
C ALA A 156 72.52 -54.64 -14.75
N ALA A 157 71.82 -55.75 -15.00
CA ALA A 157 72.38 -57.10 -14.80
C ALA A 157 73.58 -57.36 -15.71
N GLY A 158 73.51 -56.93 -16.98
CA GLY A 158 74.63 -57.04 -17.93
C GLY A 158 75.85 -56.24 -17.48
N ALA A 159 75.66 -55.00 -17.01
CA ALA A 159 76.72 -54.16 -16.48
C ALA A 159 77.38 -54.77 -15.23
N ILE A 160 76.58 -55.30 -14.29
CA ILE A 160 77.10 -55.97 -13.08
C ILE A 160 77.92 -57.21 -13.45
N VAL A 161 77.42 -58.08 -14.34
CA VAL A 161 78.14 -59.28 -14.78
C VAL A 161 79.44 -58.91 -15.48
N GLY A 162 79.40 -57.93 -16.39
CA GLY A 162 80.59 -57.43 -17.09
C GLY A 162 81.66 -56.90 -16.11
N HIS A 163 81.25 -56.21 -15.04
CA HIS A 163 82.16 -55.76 -13.99
C HIS A 163 82.77 -56.91 -13.17
N LEU A 164 82.06 -58.02 -12.98
CA LEU A 164 82.51 -59.15 -12.16
C LEU A 164 83.34 -60.19 -12.93
N THR A 165 83.02 -60.45 -14.20
CA THR A 165 83.65 -61.50 -15.01
C THR A 165 84.65 -60.95 -16.04
N GLY A 166 84.71 -59.62 -16.21
CA GLY A 166 85.58 -58.95 -17.19
C GLY A 166 85.13 -59.11 -18.64
N THR A 167 84.03 -59.83 -18.90
CA THR A 167 83.46 -60.04 -20.25
C THR A 167 81.96 -59.82 -20.19
N ALA A 168 81.44 -58.92 -21.03
CA ALA A 168 80.01 -58.65 -21.07
C ALA A 168 79.23 -59.86 -21.65
N PRO A 169 78.16 -60.33 -20.99
CA PRO A 169 77.31 -61.38 -21.53
C PRO A 169 76.56 -60.89 -22.78
N ALA A 170 76.17 -61.80 -23.67
CA ALA A 170 75.39 -61.44 -24.85
C ALA A 170 74.04 -60.81 -24.41
N PRO A 171 73.61 -59.66 -25.00
CA PRO A 171 72.41 -58.94 -24.57
C PRO A 171 71.14 -59.80 -24.56
N ALA A 172 71.04 -60.74 -25.51
CA ALA A 172 69.93 -61.67 -25.62
C ALA A 172 69.88 -62.71 -24.49
N GLU A 173 71.03 -63.13 -23.96
CA GLU A 173 71.11 -64.10 -22.86
C GLU A 173 70.79 -63.43 -21.52
N ALA A 174 71.29 -62.21 -21.29
CA ALA A 174 70.97 -61.41 -20.10
C ALA A 174 69.47 -61.09 -20.02
N ALA A 175 68.86 -60.66 -21.13
CA ALA A 175 67.42 -60.40 -21.18
C ALA A 175 66.57 -61.66 -20.92
N LYS A 176 66.99 -62.83 -21.44
CA LYS A 176 66.31 -64.11 -21.22
C LYS A 176 66.41 -64.57 -19.76
N ALA A 177 67.57 -64.39 -19.13
CA ALA A 177 67.78 -64.74 -17.73
C ALA A 177 66.95 -63.86 -16.77
N VAL A 178 66.94 -62.54 -17.00
CA VAL A 178 66.13 -61.58 -16.22
C VAL A 178 64.64 -61.91 -16.35
N LYS A 179 64.16 -62.20 -17.56
CA LYS A 179 62.76 -62.58 -17.78
C LYS A 179 62.37 -63.90 -17.11
N THR A 180 63.30 -64.86 -17.03
CA THR A 180 63.08 -66.13 -16.32
C THR A 180 63.04 -65.92 -14.80
N ALA A 181 63.81 -64.96 -14.27
CA ALA A 181 63.80 -64.61 -12.85
C ALA A 181 62.59 -63.76 -12.43
N LEU A 182 62.03 -62.94 -13.33
CA LEU A 182 60.82 -62.14 -13.09
C LEU A 182 59.51 -62.90 -13.36
N GLY A 183 59.56 -63.97 -14.16
CA GLY A 183 58.41 -64.80 -14.54
C GLY A 183 58.27 -66.12 -13.78
N GLY A 184 59.04 -66.31 -12.70
CA GLY A 184 58.96 -67.44 -11.76
C GLY A 184 58.40 -67.03 -10.40
#